data_AF-A0A255SHA9-F1
#
_entry.id   AF-A0A255SHA9-F1
#
_cell.length_a   1.000
_cell.length_b   1.000
_cell.length_c   1.000
_cell.angle_alpha   90.00
_cell.angle_beta   90.00
_cell.angle_gamma   90.00
#
_symmetry.space_group_name_H-M   'P 1'
#
loop_
_entity.id
_entity.type
_entity.pdbx_description
1 polymer ?
#
loop_
_entity_poly.entity_id
_entity_poly.type
_entity_poly.pdbx_seq_one_letter_code
_entity_poly.pdbx_strand_id
1 'polypeptide(L)'
;YHSVQYEKTEYALRGNDTLSLSSSIQETKQLVAKYNALVKDYNALGNKYNLLVKENGALDKSYQASQMALGLIKRSYDIDYHVEDEGENQIKVSISAEKADSAFMLLPYYRKKLKFDNIKNVWIIK
;
A
#
# COMPACT_ATOMS: atom_id res chain seq x y z
N TYR A 1 27.13 21.17 -77.76
CA TYR A 1 27.27 20.15 -76.70
C TYR A 1 28.25 20.66 -75.66
N HIS A 2 27.79 21.08 -74.48
CA HIS A 2 28.66 21.35 -73.32
C HIS A 2 28.39 20.25 -72.29
N SER A 3 29.34 19.33 -72.12
CA SER A 3 29.27 18.27 -71.12
C SER A 3 29.54 18.86 -69.74
N VAL A 4 28.53 18.86 -68.86
CA VAL A 4 28.70 19.19 -67.45
C VAL A 4 29.45 18.01 -66.81
N GLN A 5 30.70 18.26 -66.41
CA GLN A 5 31.51 17.30 -65.66
C GLN A 5 31.06 17.34 -64.19
N TYR A 6 30.53 16.22 -63.69
CA TYR A 6 30.25 16.08 -62.27
C TYR A 6 31.55 15.73 -61.55
N GLU A 7 32.16 16.71 -60.88
CA GLU A 7 33.25 16.43 -59.95
C GLU A 7 32.68 15.67 -58.75
N LYS A 8 33.08 14.40 -58.61
CA LYS A 8 32.81 13.60 -57.42
C LYS A 8 33.66 14.16 -56.27
N THR A 9 33.10 15.07 -55.49
CA THR A 9 33.72 15.53 -54.24
C THR A 9 33.65 14.40 -53.22
N GLU A 10 34.71 13.61 -53.10
CA GLU A 10 34.91 12.71 -51.97
C GLU A 10 35.32 13.53 -50.75
N TYR A 11 34.38 13.73 -49.82
CA TYR A 11 34.66 14.37 -48.54
C TYR A 11 35.59 13.46 -47.71
N ALA A 12 36.85 13.86 -47.55
CA ALA A 12 37.77 13.20 -46.63
C ALA A 12 37.35 13.50 -45.18
N LEU A 13 36.62 12.57 -44.56
CA LEU A 13 36.32 12.62 -43.13
C LEU A 13 37.65 12.48 -42.36
N ARG A 14 38.02 13.49 -41.56
CA ARG A 14 39.24 13.41 -40.74
C ARG A 14 38.98 12.42 -39.61
N GLY A 15 40.00 11.64 -39.24
CA GLY A 15 39.88 10.60 -38.20
C GLY A 15 39.32 11.11 -36.85
N ASN A 16 39.52 12.39 -36.52
CA ASN A 16 38.93 13.02 -35.33
C ASN A 16 37.39 13.14 -35.41
N ASP A 17 36.83 13.40 -36.59
CA ASP A 17 35.38 13.57 -36.78
C ASP A 17 34.66 12.22 -36.61
N THR A 18 35.29 11.15 -37.09
CA THR A 18 34.79 9.77 -36.92
C THR A 18 34.88 9.29 -35.48
N LEU A 19 35.94 9.67 -34.75
CA LEU A 19 36.09 9.34 -33.33
C LEU A 19 35.04 10.08 -32.49
N SER A 20 34.82 11.37 -32.74
CA SER A 20 33.78 12.18 -32.07
C SER A 20 32.37 11.62 -32.30
N LEU A 21 32.05 11.24 -33.55
CA LEU A 21 30.77 10.60 -33.87
C LEU A 21 30.59 9.25 -33.16
N SER A 22 31.65 8.43 -33.11
CA SER A 22 31.61 7.12 -32.44
C SER A 22 31.35 7.25 -30.93
N SER A 23 31.98 8.23 -30.27
CA SER A 23 31.76 8.53 -28.85
C SER A 23 30.32 8.98 -28.60
N SER A 24 29.78 9.87 -29.45
CA SER A 24 28.39 10.33 -29.34
C SER A 24 27.37 9.19 -29.55
N ILE A 25 27.64 8.27 -30.48
CA ILE A 25 26.83 7.05 -30.67
C ILE A 25 26.88 6.15 -29.42
N GLN A 26 28.03 6.05 -28.76
CA GLN A 26 28.16 5.25 -27.55
C GLN A 26 27.40 5.88 -26.37
N GLU A 27 27.51 7.20 -26.19
CA GLU A 27 26.80 7.95 -25.15
C GLU A 27 25.28 7.85 -25.33
N THR A 28 24.80 8.01 -26.57
CA THR A 28 23.36 7.86 -26.88
C THR A 28 22.86 6.44 -26.61
N LYS A 29 23.63 5.39 -26.95
CA LYS A 29 23.29 4.00 -26.59
C LYS A 29 23.19 3.80 -25.08
N GLN A 30 24.13 4.36 -24.31
CA GLN A 30 24.10 4.28 -22.86
C GLN A 30 22.91 5.03 -22.27
N LEU A 31 22.57 6.20 -22.82
CA LEU A 31 21.41 6.97 -22.40
C LEU A 31 20.10 6.22 -22.67
N VAL A 32 19.96 5.60 -23.85
CA VAL A 32 18.79 4.77 -24.20
C VAL A 32 18.67 3.58 -23.25
N ALA A 33 19.76 2.91 -22.91
CA ALA A 33 19.73 1.81 -21.95
C ALA A 33 19.26 2.26 -20.56
N LYS A 34 19.75 3.41 -20.07
CA LYS A 34 19.31 4.01 -18.80
C LYS A 34 17.84 4.39 -18.83
N TYR A 35 17.38 5.00 -19.92
CA TYR A 35 15.97 5.37 -20.10
C TYR A 35 15.06 4.14 -20.09
N ASN A 36 15.43 3.08 -20.81
CA ASN A 36 14.64 1.85 -20.83
C ASN A 36 14.58 1.18 -19.46
N ALA A 37 15.67 1.19 -18.70
CA ALA A 37 15.67 0.72 -17.31
C ALA A 37 14.72 1.56 -16.44
N LEU A 38 14.78 2.88 -16.54
CA LEU A 38 13.90 3.78 -15.80
C LEU A 38 12.41 3.55 -16.13
N VAL A 39 12.07 3.36 -17.41
CA VAL A 39 10.70 3.04 -17.83
C VAL A 39 10.23 1.71 -17.23
N LYS A 40 11.11 0.70 -17.19
CA LYS A 40 10.80 -0.60 -16.57
C LYS A 40 10.51 -0.43 -15.08
N ASP A 41 11.33 0.33 -14.37
CA ASP A 41 11.17 0.58 -12.93
C ASP A 41 9.90 1.39 -12.64
N TYR A 42 9.61 2.39 -13.47
CA TYR A 42 8.38 3.19 -13.37
C TYR A 42 7.13 2.31 -13.53
N ASN A 43 7.11 1.43 -14.54
CA ASN A 43 6.00 0.51 -14.76
C ASN A 43 5.84 -0.49 -13.60
N ALA A 44 6.96 -1.00 -13.05
CA ALA A 44 6.93 -1.86 -11.88
C ALA A 44 6.35 -1.14 -10.65
N LEU A 45 6.71 0.13 -10.44
CA LEU A 45 6.18 0.96 -9.37
C LEU A 45 4.67 1.22 -9.57
N GLY A 46 4.23 1.55 -10.79
CA GLY A 46 2.82 1.71 -11.11
C GLY A 46 1.99 0.47 -10.80
N ASN A 47 2.52 -0.72 -11.11
CA ASN A 47 1.86 -1.98 -10.76
C ASN A 47 1.75 -2.20 -9.25
N LYS A 48 2.82 -1.90 -8.48
CA LYS A 48 2.78 -1.98 -7.01
C LYS A 48 1.75 -1.02 -6.42
N TYR A 49 1.70 0.21 -6.91
CA TYR A 49 0.71 1.19 -6.48
C TYR A 49 -0.73 0.70 -6.74
N ASN A 50 -1.00 0.19 -7.94
CA ASN A 50 -2.33 -0.33 -8.28
C ASN A 50 -2.74 -1.52 -7.40
N LEU A 51 -1.79 -2.38 -7.02
CA LEU A 51 -2.06 -3.46 -6.08
C LEU A 51 -2.42 -2.92 -4.70
N LEU A 52 -1.64 -1.96 -4.18
CA LEU A 52 -1.88 -1.35 -2.88
C LEU A 52 -3.24 -0.66 -2.80
N VAL A 53 -3.66 0.02 -3.88
CA VAL A 53 -5.00 0.63 -3.96
C VAL A 53 -6.11 -0.41 -3.86
N LYS A 54 -5.94 -1.57 -4.52
CA LYS A 54 -6.92 -2.67 -4.43
C LYS A 54 -6.98 -3.27 -3.03
N GLU A 55 -5.83 -3.52 -2.41
CA GLU A 55 -5.74 -4.05 -1.05
C GLU A 55 -6.38 -3.09 -0.04
N ASN A 56 -6.10 -1.79 -0.16
CA ASN A 56 -6.71 -0.77 0.69
C ASN A 56 -8.23 -0.72 0.52
N GLY A 57 -8.74 -0.83 -0.72
CA GLY A 57 -10.18 -0.90 -0.97
C GLY A 57 -10.84 -2.18 -0.42
N ALA A 58 -10.14 -3.31 -0.41
CA ALA A 58 -10.62 -4.54 0.22
C ALA A 58 -10.64 -4.42 1.75
N LEU A 59 -9.60 -3.82 2.33
CA LEU A 59 -9.51 -3.56 3.77
C LEU A 59 -10.63 -2.63 4.24
N ASP A 60 -10.91 -1.55 3.50
CA ASP A 60 -12.02 -0.63 3.82
C ASP A 60 -13.36 -1.36 3.85
N LYS A 61 -13.66 -2.20 2.86
CA LYS A 61 -14.89 -3.01 2.85
C LYS A 61 -14.98 -3.96 4.05
N SER A 62 -13.87 -4.60 4.41
CA SER A 62 -13.79 -5.48 5.58
C SER A 62 -14.03 -4.72 6.89
N TYR A 63 -13.45 -3.52 6.99
CA TYR A 63 -13.66 -2.62 8.12
C TYR A 63 -15.12 -2.20 8.24
N GLN A 64 -15.76 -1.76 7.15
CA GLN A 64 -17.19 -1.41 7.15
C GLN A 64 -18.08 -2.59 7.56
N ALA A 65 -17.80 -3.79 7.06
CA ALA A 65 -18.53 -5.00 7.45
C ALA A 65 -18.40 -5.31 8.94
N SER A 66 -17.19 -5.16 9.50
CA SER A 66 -16.92 -5.35 10.92
C SER A 66 -17.65 -4.31 11.77
N GLN A 67 -17.68 -3.05 11.35
CA GLN A 67 -18.40 -1.97 12.01
C GLN A 67 -19.92 -2.23 12.01
N MET A 68 -20.48 -2.73 10.91
CA MET A 68 -21.89 -3.12 10.83
C MET A 68 -22.21 -4.28 11.78
N ALA A 69 -21.40 -5.34 11.78
CA ALA A 69 -21.57 -6.47 12.69
C ALA A 69 -21.49 -6.02 14.16
N LEU A 70 -20.55 -5.15 14.48
CA LEU A 70 -20.40 -4.57 15.81
C LEU A 70 -21.62 -3.74 16.23
N GLY A 71 -22.16 -2.92 15.32
CA GLY A 71 -23.39 -2.17 15.57
C GLY A 71 -24.60 -3.07 15.83
N LEU A 72 -24.70 -4.21 15.14
CA LEU A 72 -25.75 -5.21 15.39
C LEU A 72 -25.57 -5.91 16.75
N ILE A 73 -24.35 -6.33 17.08
CA ILE A 73 -24.04 -6.95 18.37
C ILE A 73 -24.36 -5.99 19.52
N LYS A 74 -23.98 -4.71 19.40
CA LYS A 74 -24.32 -3.67 20.38
C LYS A 74 -25.83 -3.57 20.62
N ARG A 75 -26.63 -3.60 19.55
CA ARG A 75 -28.09 -3.53 19.64
C ARG A 75 -28.72 -4.78 20.26
N SER A 76 -28.17 -5.95 19.96
CA SER A 76 -28.75 -7.22 20.41
C SER A 76 -28.33 -7.64 21.81
N TYR A 77 -27.12 -7.26 22.23
CA TYR A 77 -26.51 -7.76 23.46
C TYR A 77 -26.08 -6.66 24.45
N ASP A 78 -26.39 -5.37 24.30
CA ASP A 78 -26.03 -4.33 25.29
C ASP A 78 -24.55 -4.41 25.77
N ILE A 79 -23.63 -4.74 24.84
CA ILE A 79 -22.19 -4.81 25.10
C ILE A 79 -21.59 -3.46 24.71
N ASP A 80 -20.91 -2.80 25.64
CA ASP A 80 -20.17 -1.58 25.36
C ASP A 80 -18.65 -1.82 25.34
N TYR A 81 -17.93 -0.99 24.61
CA TYR A 81 -16.48 -1.03 24.57
C TYR A 81 -15.88 0.36 24.38
N HIS A 82 -14.70 0.55 24.96
CA HIS A 82 -13.89 1.74 24.85
C HIS A 82 -12.51 1.38 24.33
N VAL A 83 -12.04 2.11 23.32
CA VAL A 83 -10.70 1.93 22.74
C VAL A 83 -9.88 3.15 23.10
N GLU A 84 -8.77 2.92 23.80
CA GLU A 84 -7.75 3.91 24.12
C GLU A 84 -6.55 3.66 23.21
N ASP A 85 -6.08 4.69 22.51
CA ASP A 85 -4.81 4.66 21.79
C ASP A 85 -3.70 4.92 22.79
N GLU A 86 -2.81 3.94 23.00
CA GLU A 86 -1.68 4.04 23.92
C GLU A 86 -0.39 4.49 23.20
N GLY A 87 -0.46 4.80 21.91
CA GLY A 87 0.70 5.08 21.07
C GLY A 87 1.45 3.81 20.66
N GLU A 88 2.49 3.97 19.82
CA GLU A 88 3.38 2.87 19.40
C GLU A 88 2.65 1.61 18.83
N ASN A 89 1.57 1.81 18.07
CA ASN A 89 0.71 0.73 17.54
C ASN A 89 0.06 -0.16 18.61
N GLN A 90 -0.07 0.33 19.84
CA GLN A 90 -0.78 -0.37 20.91
C GLN A 90 -2.14 0.29 21.15
N ILE A 91 -3.18 -0.55 21.12
CA ILE A 91 -4.52 -0.16 21.51
C ILE A 91 -4.93 -0.95 22.74
N LYS A 92 -5.58 -0.26 23.67
CA LYS A 92 -6.21 -0.90 24.81
C LYS A 92 -7.71 -0.87 24.63
N VAL A 93 -8.32 -2.06 24.66
CA VAL A 93 -9.76 -2.23 24.50
C VAL A 93 -10.35 -2.68 25.82
N SER A 94 -11.20 -1.84 26.40
CA SER A 94 -12.01 -2.18 27.57
C SER A 94 -13.40 -2.56 27.09
N ILE A 95 -13.93 -3.70 27.55
CA ILE A 95 -15.27 -4.17 27.17
C ILE A 95 -16.09 -4.36 28.45
N SER A 96 -17.35 -3.92 28.42
CA SER A 96 -18.31 -4.06 29.52
C SER A 96 -19.68 -4.51 29.04
N ALA A 97 -20.39 -5.29 29.86
CA ALA A 97 -21.77 -5.68 29.61
C ALA A 97 -22.55 -5.69 30.92
N GLU A 98 -23.74 -5.08 30.93
CA GLU A 98 -24.60 -5.04 32.12
C GLU A 98 -25.25 -6.40 32.40
N LYS A 99 -25.66 -7.10 31.34
CA LYS A 99 -26.36 -8.39 31.44
C LYS A 99 -25.39 -9.56 31.30
N ALA A 100 -25.68 -10.65 32.01
CA ALA A 100 -24.81 -11.82 32.05
C ALA A 100 -24.81 -12.61 30.74
N ASP A 101 -25.96 -12.75 30.09
CA ASP A 101 -26.12 -13.38 28.78
C ASP A 101 -25.27 -12.69 27.71
N SER A 102 -25.29 -11.36 27.71
CA SER A 102 -24.42 -10.51 26.88
C SER A 102 -22.94 -10.75 27.13
N ALA A 103 -22.53 -10.77 28.39
CA ALA A 103 -21.15 -11.07 28.77
C ALA A 103 -20.72 -12.48 28.34
N PHE A 104 -21.64 -13.45 28.39
CA PHE A 104 -21.35 -14.84 28.03
C PHE A 104 -21.14 -15.07 26.54
N MET A 105 -21.64 -14.18 25.67
CA MET A 105 -21.26 -14.17 24.25
C MET A 105 -19.75 -14.01 24.04
N LEU A 106 -19.04 -13.44 25.01
CA LEU A 106 -17.61 -13.18 24.96
C LEU A 106 -16.76 -14.32 25.56
N LEU A 107 -17.39 -15.35 26.16
CA LEU A 107 -16.68 -16.47 26.79
C LEU A 107 -15.70 -17.20 25.84
N PRO A 108 -16.03 -17.49 24.57
CA PRO A 108 -15.11 -18.17 23.67
C PRO A 108 -13.77 -17.43 23.48
N TYR A 109 -13.79 -16.11 23.61
CA TYR A 109 -12.65 -15.24 23.33
C TYR A 109 -11.90 -14.80 24.59
N TYR A 110 -12.62 -14.55 25.69
CA TYR A 110 -12.08 -13.87 26.87
C TYR A 110 -12.31 -14.60 28.19
N ARG A 111 -12.54 -15.93 28.16
CA ARG A 111 -12.85 -16.75 29.34
C ARG A 111 -12.02 -16.45 30.59
N LYS A 112 -10.69 -16.27 30.42
CA LYS A 112 -9.74 -16.06 31.54
C LYS A 112 -9.67 -14.62 32.05
N LYS A 113 -10.24 -13.67 31.29
CA LYS A 113 -10.18 -12.23 31.54
C LYS A 113 -11.52 -11.64 31.97
N LEU A 114 -12.61 -12.38 31.76
CA LEU A 114 -13.95 -11.97 32.16
C LEU A 114 -14.09 -11.98 33.68
N LYS A 115 -14.47 -10.83 34.25
CA LYS A 115 -14.69 -10.65 35.70
C LYS A 115 -15.95 -9.84 35.93
N PHE A 116 -16.66 -10.14 37.01
CA PHE A 116 -17.79 -9.32 37.44
C PHE A 116 -17.30 -8.23 38.40
N ASP A 117 -17.65 -6.98 38.11
CA ASP A 117 -17.39 -5.83 38.96
C ASP A 117 -18.60 -5.61 39.88
N ASN A 118 -18.48 -5.98 41.15
CA ASN A 118 -19.55 -5.86 42.14
C ASN A 118 -19.93 -4.40 42.46
N ILE A 119 -19.03 -3.45 42.27
CA ILE A 119 -19.27 -2.04 42.60
C ILE A 119 -20.13 -1.40 41.51
N LYS A 120 -19.78 -1.69 40.25
CA LYS A 120 -20.50 -1.17 39.08
C LYS A 120 -21.67 -2.06 38.65
N ASN A 121 -21.78 -3.26 39.21
CA ASN A 121 -22.77 -4.27 38.86
C ASN A 121 -22.75 -4.65 37.36
N VAL A 122 -21.54 -4.77 36.79
CA VAL A 122 -21.33 -5.07 35.36
C VAL A 122 -20.24 -6.11 35.16
N TRP A 123 -20.30 -6.85 34.06
CA TRP A 123 -19.24 -7.72 33.61
C TRP A 123 -18.20 -6.92 32.81
N ILE A 124 -16.91 -7.15 33.06
CA ILE A 124 -15.80 -6.45 32.42
C ILE A 124 -14.74 -7.43 31.92
N ILE A 125 -14.04 -7.04 30.86
CA ILE A 125 -12.84 -7.73 30.35
C ILE A 125 -11.63 -6.82 30.56
N LYS A 126 -10.62 -7.33 31.28
CA LYS A 126 -9.33 -6.68 31.54
C LYS A 126 -8.19 -7.64 31.17
#